data_AF-A0A0W1A5N1-F1
#
_entry.id   AF-A0A0W1A5N1-F1
#
_cell.length_a   1.000
_cell.length_b   1.000
_cell.length_c   1.000
_cell.angle_alpha   90.00
_cell.angle_beta   90.00
_cell.angle_gamma   90.00
#
_symmetry.space_group_name_H-M   'P 1'
#
loop_
_entity.id
_entity.type
_entity.pdbx_description
1 polymer ?
#
loop_
_entity_poly.entity_id
_entity_poly.type
_entity_poly.pdbx_seq_one_letter_code
_entity_poly.pdbx_strand_id
1 'polypeptide(L)'
;MRRLIDINGNKLTVATETIGVNSGATLYFQPIFVITKEEAEVTLTLSSLAQNFYKIPKELSTNDKIKFLLDCITREESKNTDMHLLVTSFCNGEAKNGATLFTVSGDNLKPSVLSDDIGDEYQSTNSCL
;
A
#
# COMPACT_ATOMS: atom_id res chain seq x y z
N MET A 1 12.13 5.48 -6.07
CA MET A 1 11.59 5.80 -4.74
C MET A 1 10.93 4.55 -4.20
N ARG A 2 11.43 4.07 -3.07
CA ARG A 2 10.89 2.89 -2.39
C ARG A 2 9.68 3.27 -1.54
N ARG A 3 8.81 2.29 -1.29
CA ARG A 3 7.70 2.38 -0.34
C ARG A 3 7.88 1.30 0.71
N LEU A 4 7.42 1.57 1.91
CA LEU A 4 7.37 0.62 3.01
C LEU A 4 5.90 0.40 3.34
N ILE A 5 5.48 -0.87 3.36
CA ILE A 5 4.24 -1.27 4.01
C ILE A 5 4.63 -2.00 5.29
N ASP A 6 4.17 -1.50 6.42
CA ASP A 6 4.40 -2.09 7.73
C ASP A 6 3.08 -2.48 8.39
N ILE A 7 2.91 -3.76 8.68
CA ILE A 7 1.74 -4.32 9.36
C ILE A 7 2.13 -4.63 10.80
N ASN A 8 1.48 -3.96 11.74
CA ASN A 8 1.68 -4.14 13.17
C ASN A 8 0.33 -4.32 13.87
N GLY A 9 -0.07 -5.57 14.07
CA GLY A 9 -1.34 -5.95 14.65
C GLY A 9 -2.49 -5.51 13.76
N ASN A 10 -3.32 -4.62 14.28
CA ASN A 10 -4.52 -4.14 13.61
C ASN A 10 -4.29 -2.88 12.75
N LYS A 11 -3.02 -2.50 12.53
CA LYS A 11 -2.63 -1.32 11.75
C LYS A 11 -1.70 -1.69 10.60
N LEU A 12 -1.98 -1.13 9.42
CA LEU A 12 -1.11 -1.16 8.26
C LEU A 12 -0.70 0.28 7.92
N THR A 13 0.59 0.55 7.90
CA THR A 13 1.16 1.85 7.53
C THR A 13 1.77 1.77 6.14
N VAL A 14 1.38 2.68 5.25
CA VAL A 14 2.05 2.86 3.95
C VAL A 14 2.89 4.13 4.01
N ALA A 15 4.18 3.99 3.77
CA ALA A 15 5.17 5.07 3.83
C ALA A 15 6.01 5.13 2.55
N THR A 16 6.52 6.31 2.22
CA THR A 16 7.44 6.52 1.09
C THR A 16 8.82 6.90 1.56
N GLU A 17 9.83 6.42 0.84
CA GLU A 17 11.22 6.81 1.02
C GLU A 17 11.40 8.30 0.72
N THR A 18 12.15 8.97 1.58
CA THR A 18 12.54 10.37 1.44
C THR A 18 13.92 10.60 2.07
N ILE A 19 14.57 11.69 1.67
CA ILE A 19 15.92 12.05 2.11
C ILE A 19 15.83 13.25 3.05
N GLY A 20 16.37 13.10 4.25
CA GLY A 20 16.37 14.13 5.29
C GLY A 20 17.70 14.84 5.28
N VAL A 21 17.68 16.17 5.43
CA VAL A 21 18.90 17.01 5.37
C VAL A 21 19.29 17.61 6.72
N ASN A 22 18.49 17.43 7.77
CA ASN A 22 18.65 18.13 9.05
C ASN A 22 19.90 17.73 9.85
N SER A 23 20.57 16.62 9.51
CA SER A 23 21.83 16.17 10.16
C SER A 23 22.73 15.38 9.22
N GLY A 24 22.76 15.76 7.94
CA GLY A 24 23.35 14.95 6.86
C GLY A 24 22.29 14.10 6.14
N ALA A 25 22.58 13.68 4.90
CA ALA A 25 21.65 12.95 4.05
C ALA A 25 21.31 11.58 4.64
N THR A 26 20.17 11.49 5.33
CA THR A 26 19.67 10.24 5.92
C THR A 26 18.41 9.80 5.21
N LEU A 27 18.34 8.53 4.84
CA LEU A 27 17.12 7.93 4.30
C LEU A 27 16.13 7.67 5.43
N TYR A 28 14.88 8.12 5.25
CA TYR A 28 13.79 7.81 6.15
C TYR A 28 12.51 7.50 5.37
N PHE A 29 11.58 6.81 6.00
CA PHE A 29 10.27 6.50 5.44
C PHE A 29 9.22 7.41 6.07
N GLN A 30 8.60 8.25 5.25
CA GLN A 30 7.54 9.16 5.66
C GLN A 30 6.18 8.49 5.46
N PRO A 31 5.37 8.30 6.51
CA PRO A 31 4.02 7.76 6.37
C PRO A 31 3.15 8.63 5.45
N ILE A 32 2.45 7.99 4.53
CA ILE A 32 1.44 8.60 3.66
C ILE A 32 0.07 8.42 4.31
N PHE A 33 -0.30 7.19 4.62
CA PHE A 33 -1.55 6.86 5.29
C PHE A 33 -1.43 5.61 6.16
N VAL A 34 -2.41 5.44 7.05
CA VAL A 34 -2.57 4.29 7.92
C VAL A 34 -3.96 3.73 7.74
N ILE A 35 -4.04 2.41 7.58
CA ILE A 35 -5.29 1.65 7.63
C ILE A 35 -5.37 0.99 9.00
N THR A 36 -6.48 1.15 9.70
CA THR A 36 -6.75 0.42 10.94
C THR A 36 -7.94 -0.49 10.73
N LYS A 37 -7.82 -1.76 11.10
CA LYS A 37 -8.88 -2.77 11.02
C LYS A 37 -9.34 -3.15 12.42
N GLU A 38 -10.58 -2.85 12.78
CA GLU A 38 -11.18 -3.25 14.07
C GLU A 38 -12.40 -4.11 13.80
N GLU A 39 -12.34 -5.39 14.14
CA GLU A 39 -13.41 -6.37 13.87
C GLU A 39 -13.86 -6.33 12.39
N ALA A 40 -15.02 -5.73 12.11
CA ALA A 40 -15.60 -5.57 10.77
C ALA A 40 -15.41 -4.17 10.16
N GLU A 41 -14.81 -3.23 10.89
CA GLU A 41 -14.60 -1.86 10.44
C GLU A 41 -13.17 -1.64 9.94
N VAL A 42 -13.05 -0.99 8.78
CA VAL A 42 -11.79 -0.52 8.22
C VAL A 42 -11.83 1.00 8.20
N THR A 43 -10.83 1.63 8.80
CA THR A 43 -10.65 3.08 8.80
C THR A 43 -9.37 3.46 8.07
N LEU A 44 -9.40 4.63 7.43
CA LEU A 44 -8.28 5.19 6.68
C LEU A 44 -7.92 6.56 7.25
N THR A 45 -6.67 6.73 7.67
CA THR A 45 -6.13 7.99 8.16
C THR A 45 -4.98 8.46 7.28
N LEU A 46 -5.11 9.64 6.66
CA LEU A 46 -4.02 10.25 5.90
C LEU A 46 -3.12 11.06 6.82
N SER A 47 -1.81 11.02 6.57
CA SER A 47 -0.87 11.98 7.14
C SER A 47 -1.20 13.41 6.72
N SER A 48 -0.82 14.40 7.53
CA SER A 48 -1.03 15.82 7.22
C SER A 48 -0.42 16.22 5.88
N LEU A 49 0.71 15.60 5.50
CA LEU A 49 1.33 15.81 4.19
C LEU A 49 0.41 15.26 3.09
N ALA A 50 0.00 14.00 3.19
CA ALA A 50 -0.84 13.34 2.20
C ALA A 50 -2.19 14.05 1.99
N GLN A 51 -2.80 14.60 3.04
CA GLN A 51 -4.05 15.36 2.95
C GLN A 51 -3.94 16.58 2.03
N ASN A 52 -2.75 17.21 1.96
CA ASN A 52 -2.52 18.37 1.09
C ASN A 52 -2.24 17.98 -0.37
N PHE A 53 -1.82 16.73 -0.62
CA PHE A 53 -1.46 16.23 -1.94
C PHE A 53 -2.58 15.45 -2.63
N TYR A 54 -3.32 14.61 -1.90
CA TYR A 54 -4.34 13.73 -2.45
C TYR A 54 -5.75 14.30 -2.23
N LYS A 55 -6.45 14.58 -3.33
CA LYS A 55 -7.87 14.96 -3.30
C LYS A 55 -8.75 13.72 -3.44
N ILE A 56 -9.02 13.07 -2.30
CA ILE A 56 -9.87 11.87 -2.28
C ILE A 56 -11.34 12.29 -2.39
N PRO A 57 -12.11 11.74 -3.34
CA PRO A 57 -13.54 11.99 -3.42
C PRO A 57 -14.27 11.49 -2.16
N LYS A 58 -15.19 12.31 -1.63
CA LYS A 58 -15.81 12.05 -0.32
C LYS A 58 -16.81 10.90 -0.37
N GLU A 59 -17.45 10.75 -1.51
CA GLU A 59 -18.48 9.77 -1.86
C GLU A 59 -17.97 8.32 -1.92
N LEU A 60 -16.65 8.12 -2.04
CA LEU A 60 -16.06 6.79 -2.10
C LEU A 60 -16.18 6.06 -0.75
N SER A 61 -16.43 4.75 -0.82
CA SER A 61 -16.32 3.88 0.36
C SER A 61 -14.88 3.86 0.89
N THR A 62 -14.65 3.46 2.15
CA THR A 62 -13.28 3.41 2.69
C THR A 62 -12.37 2.52 1.85
N ASN A 63 -12.87 1.39 1.36
CA ASN A 63 -12.11 0.48 0.50
C ASN A 63 -11.77 1.12 -0.85
N ASP A 64 -12.71 1.85 -1.46
CA ASP A 64 -12.44 2.57 -2.71
C ASP A 64 -11.45 3.72 -2.51
N LYS A 65 -11.50 4.40 -1.36
CA LYS A 65 -10.52 5.43 -0.99
C LYS A 65 -9.11 4.85 -0.84
N ILE A 66 -9.00 3.68 -0.23
CA ILE A 66 -7.73 2.94 -0.10
C ILE A 66 -7.21 2.56 -1.49
N LYS A 67 -8.05 1.96 -2.33
CA LYS A 67 -7.69 1.60 -3.70
C LYS A 67 -7.22 2.81 -4.51
N PHE A 68 -8.00 3.90 -4.51
CA PHE A 68 -7.64 5.15 -5.18
C PHE A 68 -6.26 5.67 -4.76
N LEU A 69 -5.96 5.63 -3.46
CA LEU A 69 -4.64 6.04 -2.95
C LEU A 69 -3.53 5.11 -3.44
N LEU A 70 -3.77 3.80 -3.47
CA LEU A 70 -2.81 2.84 -3.98
C LEU A 70 -2.53 3.07 -5.46
N ASP A 71 -3.57 3.23 -6.29
CA ASP A 71 -3.45 3.54 -7.72
C ASP A 71 -2.61 4.81 -7.93
N CYS A 72 -2.86 5.87 -7.14
CA CYS A 72 -2.08 7.10 -7.19
C CYS A 72 -0.61 6.89 -6.81
N ILE A 73 -0.34 6.01 -5.84
CA ILE A 73 0.98 5.74 -5.30
C ILE A 73 1.79 4.83 -6.23
N THR A 74 1.17 3.82 -6.84
CA THR A 74 1.81 2.88 -7.77
C THR A 74 1.85 3.44 -9.20
N ARG A 75 1.03 4.45 -9.51
CA ARG A 75 0.80 4.97 -10.87
C ARG A 75 0.29 3.90 -11.83
N GLU A 76 -0.43 2.93 -11.31
CA GLU A 76 -0.98 1.79 -12.03
C GLU A 76 -2.47 1.72 -11.73
N GLU A 77 -3.32 2.11 -12.69
CA GLU A 77 -4.78 2.10 -12.50
C GLU A 77 -5.43 0.75 -12.88
N SER A 78 -4.67 -0.16 -13.48
CA SER A 78 -5.22 -1.35 -14.16
C SER A 78 -4.65 -2.70 -13.69
N LYS A 79 -3.68 -2.69 -12.76
CA LYS A 79 -3.06 -3.91 -12.24
C LYS A 79 -3.11 -3.92 -10.71
N ASN A 80 -3.63 -5.02 -10.14
CA ASN A 80 -3.45 -5.33 -8.73
C ASN A 80 -1.96 -5.64 -8.50
N THR A 81 -1.17 -4.61 -8.18
CA THR A 81 0.23 -4.79 -7.77
C THR A 81 0.32 -5.58 -6.47
N ASP A 82 1.50 -6.08 -6.13
CA ASP A 82 1.72 -6.77 -4.84
C ASP A 82 1.27 -5.92 -3.64
N MET A 83 1.40 -4.58 -3.74
CA MET A 83 0.88 -3.65 -2.73
C MET A 83 -0.65 -3.72 -2.61
N HIS A 84 -1.38 -3.80 -3.72
CA HIS A 84 -2.84 -3.94 -3.72
C HIS A 84 -3.26 -5.24 -3.07
N LEU A 85 -2.59 -6.34 -3.42
CA LEU A 85 -2.87 -7.66 -2.85
C LEU A 85 -2.62 -7.66 -1.35
N LEU A 86 -1.46 -7.16 -0.90
CA LEU A 86 -1.12 -7.11 0.53
C LEU A 86 -2.10 -6.26 1.34
N VAL A 87 -2.47 -5.07 0.84
CA VAL A 87 -3.42 -4.20 1.52
C VAL A 87 -4.82 -4.81 1.55
N THR A 88 -5.25 -5.46 0.47
CA THR A 88 -6.54 -6.15 0.41
C THR A 88 -6.58 -7.31 1.39
N SER A 89 -5.54 -8.16 1.43
CA SER A 89 -5.40 -9.23 2.41
C SER A 89 -5.42 -8.70 3.84
N PHE A 90 -4.80 -7.55 4.11
CA PHE A 90 -4.88 -6.91 5.43
C PHE A 90 -6.32 -6.49 5.78
N CYS A 91 -7.01 -5.80 4.86
CA CYS A 91 -8.42 -5.43 5.04
C CYS A 91 -9.33 -6.66 5.24
N ASN A 92 -8.99 -7.80 4.62
CA ASN A 92 -9.70 -9.07 4.79
C ASN A 92 -9.28 -9.83 6.07
N GLY A 93 -8.18 -9.44 6.73
CA GLY A 93 -7.69 -10.05 7.98
C GLY A 93 -6.82 -11.29 7.75
N GLU A 94 -6.27 -11.40 6.55
CA GLU A 94 -5.46 -12.53 6.08
C GLU A 94 -3.96 -12.20 6.11
N ALA A 95 -3.59 -10.92 6.23
CA ALA A 95 -2.19 -10.50 6.23
C ALA A 95 -1.52 -10.71 7.60
N LYS A 96 -0.24 -11.09 7.57
CA LYS A 96 0.59 -11.27 8.77
C LYS A 96 1.30 -9.97 9.14
N ASN A 97 1.72 -9.87 10.40
CA ASN A 97 2.59 -8.78 10.86
C ASN A 97 3.93 -8.80 10.12
N GLY A 98 4.46 -7.62 9.82
CA GLY A 98 5.76 -7.47 9.19
C GLY A 98 5.87 -6.25 8.29
N ALA A 99 7.12 -5.89 8.02
CA ALA A 99 7.50 -4.81 7.11
C ALA A 99 7.94 -5.37 5.75
N THR A 100 7.39 -4.81 4.68
CA THR A 100 7.69 -5.17 3.29
C THR A 100 8.04 -3.92 2.49
N LEU A 101 9.12 -3.99 1.69
CA LEU A 101 9.57 -2.89 0.86
C LEU A 101 9.16 -3.09 -0.60
N PHE A 102 8.63 -2.03 -1.21
CA PHE A 102 8.18 -1.99 -2.59
C PHE A 102 8.95 -0.96 -3.40
N THR A 103 9.12 -1.22 -4.70
CA THR A 103 9.70 -0.25 -5.66
C THR A 103 8.65 0.74 -6.17
N VAL A 104 8.97 1.48 -7.24
CA VAL A 104 8.04 2.44 -7.86
C VAL A 104 6.84 1.74 -8.50
N SER A 105 7.06 0.59 -9.13
CA SER A 105 6.04 -0.25 -9.77
C SER A 105 5.17 -1.02 -8.77
N GLY A 106 5.46 -0.93 -7.46
CA GLY A 106 4.74 -1.70 -6.45
C GLY A 106 5.19 -3.16 -6.37
N ASP A 107 6.36 -3.50 -6.94
CA ASP A 107 6.96 -4.84 -6.84
C ASP A 107 7.71 -4.99 -5.52
N ASN A 108 7.58 -6.16 -4.89
CA ASN A 108 8.20 -6.47 -3.61
C ASN A 108 9.73 -6.76 -3.73
N LEU A 109 10.52 -6.25 -2.78
CA LEU A 109 11.96 -6.54 -2.63
C LEU A 109 12.30 -7.64 -1.58
N LYS A 110 11.28 -8.33 -0.99
CA LYS A 110 11.26 -9.41 0.06
C LYS A 110 11.52 -8.95 1.53
N PRO A 111 10.95 -9.58 2.61
CA PRO A 111 10.44 -10.97 2.81
C PRO A 111 8.90 -11.14 2.76
N SER A 112 8.43 -12.40 2.61
CA SER A 112 7.04 -12.78 2.28
C SER A 112 6.05 -12.65 3.45
N VAL A 113 4.99 -11.85 3.24
CA VAL A 113 3.88 -11.65 4.19
C VAL A 113 2.57 -12.31 3.73
N LEU A 114 2.53 -12.71 2.46
CA LEU A 114 1.40 -13.45 1.86
C LEU A 114 1.65 -14.95 2.01
N SER A 115 0.61 -15.73 2.34
CA SER A 115 0.64 -17.19 2.24
C SER A 115 0.91 -17.61 0.80
N ASP A 116 1.67 -18.68 0.59
CA ASP A 116 2.08 -19.22 -0.72
C ASP A 116 0.90 -19.75 -1.60
N ASP A 117 -0.35 -19.41 -1.28
CA ASP A 117 -1.58 -19.96 -1.87
C ASP A 117 -2.47 -18.90 -2.58
N ILE A 118 -1.89 -17.93 -3.28
CA ILE A 118 -2.63 -17.27 -4.37
C ILE A 118 -2.16 -17.91 -5.66
N GLY A 119 -2.83 -19.01 -6.00
CA GLY A 119 -2.55 -19.85 -7.14
C GLY A 119 -2.48 -19.08 -8.46
N ASP A 120 -1.63 -19.60 -9.33
CA ASP A 120 -1.41 -19.22 -10.71
C ASP A 120 -2.73 -19.10 -11.50
N GLU A 121 -3.33 -17.91 -11.57
CA GLU A 121 -4.35 -17.64 -12.58
C GLU A 121 -4.43 -16.15 -12.94
N TYR A 122 -3.32 -15.59 -13.41
CA TYR A 122 -3.37 -14.47 -14.33
C TYR A 122 -2.57 -14.83 -15.58
N GLN A 123 -3.16 -15.71 -16.40
CA GLN A 123 -2.74 -15.83 -17.79
C GLN A 123 -2.94 -14.47 -18.46
N SER A 124 -1.82 -13.89 -18.87
CA SER A 124 -1.74 -12.81 -19.84
C SER A 124 -2.48 -13.21 -21.11
N THR A 125 -3.73 -12.75 -21.25
CA THR A 125 -4.34 -12.54 -22.56
C THR A 125 -4.51 -11.04 -22.72
N ASN A 126 -3.61 -10.43 -23.48
CA ASN A 126 -3.97 -9.50 -24.53
C ASN A 126 -2.75 -9.26 -25.43
N SER A 127 -2.64 -10.11 -26.44
CA SER A 127 -2.15 -9.67 -27.74
C SER A 127 -3.13 -8.62 -28.26
N CYS A 128 -2.70 -7.39 -28.38
CA CYS A 128 -3.30 -6.42 -29.29
C CYS A 128 -2.20 -5.88 -30.20
N LEU A 129 -2.40 -6.18 -31.49
CA LEU A 129 -1.81 -5.70 -32.74
C LEU A 129 -0.86 -4.49 -32.68
#